data_AF-A0A9D6MHI3-F1
#
_entry.id   AF-A0A9D6MHI3-F1
#
_cell.length_a   1.000
_cell.length_b   1.000
_cell.length_c   1.000
_cell.angle_alpha   90.00
_cell.angle_beta   90.00
_cell.angle_gamma   90.00
#
_symmetry.space_group_name_H-M   'P 1'
#
loop_
_entity.id
_entity.type
_entity.pdbx_description
1 polymer ?
#
loop_
_entity_poly.entity_id
_entity_poly.type
_entity_poly.pdbx_seq_one_letter_code
_entity_poly.pdbx_strand_id
1 'polypeptide(L)'
;MAWPAWWDWELELTPHVLKRMVDRGFTETDLRQMLEDASGFRRDVEEGRWAITSRHRGRPWEVIVEPDEAERALVVITAYPVVRRKRP
;
A
#
# COMPACT_ATOMS: atom_id res chain seq x y z
N MET A 1 13.63 5.53 -10.62
CA MET A 1 12.29 5.01 -10.98
C MET A 1 11.35 6.20 -10.99
N ALA A 2 10.53 6.36 -12.02
CA ALA A 2 9.51 7.40 -12.02
C ALA A 2 8.24 6.83 -11.38
N TRP A 3 7.71 7.52 -10.38
CA TRP A 3 6.43 7.16 -9.77
C TRP A 3 5.26 7.57 -10.68
N PRO A 4 4.12 6.87 -10.64
CA PRO A 4 2.94 7.25 -11.40
C PRO A 4 2.39 8.61 -10.94
N ALA A 5 1.66 9.30 -11.82
CA ALA A 5 1.12 10.64 -11.53
C ALA A 5 0.15 10.68 -10.34
N TRP A 6 -0.47 9.54 -9.99
CA TRP A 6 -1.36 9.41 -8.84
C TRP A 6 -0.64 9.22 -7.50
N TRP A 7 0.69 9.09 -7.50
CA TRP A 7 1.46 8.85 -6.28
C TRP A 7 1.38 9.99 -5.27
N ASP A 8 1.26 11.22 -5.78
CA ASP A 8 1.18 12.43 -4.95
C ASP A 8 -0.28 12.84 -4.62
N TRP A 9 -1.25 11.96 -4.88
CA TRP A 9 -2.66 12.23 -4.56
C TRP A 9 -2.94 12.05 -3.07
N GLU A 10 -4.05 12.63 -2.60
CA GLU A 10 -4.46 12.54 -1.20
C GLU A 10 -4.81 11.09 -0.84
N LEU A 11 -4.38 10.62 0.33
CA LEU A 11 -4.68 9.26 0.79
C LEU A 11 -6.09 9.16 1.34
N GLU A 12 -6.84 8.19 0.86
CA GLU A 12 -8.13 7.83 1.43
C GLU A 12 -8.06 6.44 2.09
N LEU A 13 -8.48 6.34 3.36
CA LEU A 13 -8.49 5.08 4.09
C LEU A 13 -9.87 4.43 4.09
N THR A 14 -9.94 3.22 3.52
CA THR A 14 -11.17 2.43 3.51
C THR A 14 -11.47 1.78 4.87
N PRO A 15 -12.74 1.48 5.20
CA PRO A 15 -13.08 0.67 6.37
C PRO A 15 -12.33 -0.67 6.44
N HIS A 16 -11.97 -1.24 5.28
CA HIS A 16 -11.19 -2.46 5.21
C HIS A 16 -9.78 -2.27 5.78
N VAL A 17 -9.03 -1.25 5.32
CA VAL A 17 -7.66 -1.02 5.82
C VAL A 17 -7.67 -0.64 7.30
N LEU A 18 -8.67 0.13 7.77
CA LEU A 18 -8.82 0.45 9.19
C LEU A 18 -8.97 -0.80 10.07
N LYS A 19 -9.76 -1.78 9.63
CA LYS A 19 -9.82 -3.09 10.32
C LYS A 19 -8.47 -3.82 10.29
N ARG A 20 -7.76 -3.78 9.16
CA ARG A 20 -6.46 -4.45 9.01
C ARG A 20 -5.35 -3.81 9.82
N MET A 21 -5.40 -2.50 10.05
CA MET A 21 -4.51 -1.80 10.98
C MET A 21 -4.57 -2.43 12.37
N VAL A 22 -5.78 -2.66 12.88
CA VAL A 22 -6.00 -3.36 14.16
C VAL A 22 -5.50 -4.81 14.08
N ASP A 23 -5.95 -5.57 13.08
CA ASP A 23 -5.60 -7.00 12.94
C ASP A 23 -4.09 -7.25 12.82
N ARG A 24 -3.35 -6.32 12.17
CA ARG A 24 -1.93 -6.51 11.78
C ARG A 24 -0.97 -5.59 12.55
N GLY A 25 -1.48 -4.76 13.45
CA GLY A 25 -0.70 -3.97 14.40
C GLY A 25 0.11 -2.83 13.78
N PHE A 26 -0.46 -2.11 12.81
CA PHE A 26 0.10 -0.89 12.23
C PHE A 26 -0.91 0.26 12.28
N THR A 27 -0.42 1.49 12.35
CA THR A 27 -1.21 2.73 12.44
C THR A 27 -1.28 3.45 11.09
N GLU A 28 -2.07 4.51 10.98
CA GLU A 28 -2.02 5.40 9.82
C GLU A 28 -0.63 6.06 9.68
N THR A 29 0.00 6.48 10.78
CA THR A 29 1.37 7.02 10.75
C THR A 29 2.35 6.00 10.19
N ASP A 30 2.24 4.73 10.60
CA ASP A 30 3.07 3.65 10.05
C ASP A 30 2.81 3.47 8.55
N LEU A 31 1.56 3.52 8.11
CA LEU A 31 1.18 3.40 6.71
C LEU A 31 1.75 4.54 5.85
N ARG A 32 1.69 5.79 6.35
CA ARG A 32 2.29 6.96 5.67
C ARG A 32 3.80 6.79 5.55
N GLN A 33 4.48 6.40 6.63
CA GLN A 33 5.91 6.09 6.60
C GLN A 33 6.23 4.97 5.60
N MET A 34 5.40 3.92 5.53
CA MET A 34 5.58 2.85 4.55
C MET A 34 5.46 3.35 3.11
N LEU A 35 4.54 4.27 2.82
CA LEU A 35 4.43 4.85 1.49
C LEU A 35 5.62 5.77 1.19
N GLU A 36 6.06 6.60 2.14
CA GLU A 36 7.27 7.42 1.99
C GLU A 36 8.52 6.58 1.70
N ASP A 37 8.67 5.44 2.38
CA ASP A 37 9.79 4.49 2.20
C ASP A 37 9.57 3.50 1.04
N ALA A 38 8.56 3.73 0.20
CA ALA A 38 8.24 2.81 -0.89
C ALA A 38 9.42 2.66 -1.86
N SER A 39 9.66 1.40 -2.25
CA SER A 39 10.81 1.00 -3.06
C SER A 39 10.44 0.54 -4.47
N GLY A 40 9.13 0.44 -4.76
CA GLY A 40 8.61 0.10 -6.07
C GLY A 40 7.12 -0.17 -6.03
N PHE A 41 6.55 -0.41 -7.21
CA PHE A 41 5.13 -0.70 -7.39
C PHE A 41 4.93 -1.69 -8.54
N ARG A 42 3.80 -2.42 -8.51
CA ARG A 42 3.38 -3.30 -9.61
C ARG A 42 1.86 -3.37 -9.65
N ARG A 43 1.30 -3.80 -10.80
CA ARG A 43 -0.13 -4.11 -10.90
C ARG A 43 -0.48 -5.27 -9.95
N ASP A 44 -1.61 -5.14 -9.28
CA ASP A 44 -2.21 -6.22 -8.49
C ASP A 44 -2.98 -7.19 -9.41
N VAL A 45 -3.48 -8.30 -8.85
CA VAL A 45 -4.30 -9.26 -9.59
C VAL A 45 -5.69 -8.70 -9.91
N GLU A 46 -6.20 -7.81 -9.05
CA GLU A 46 -7.44 -7.08 -9.30
C GLU A 46 -7.16 -5.87 -10.19
N GLU A 47 -8.00 -5.67 -11.21
CA GLU A 47 -7.86 -4.54 -12.13
C GLU A 47 -7.99 -3.19 -11.40
N GLY A 48 -7.23 -2.18 -11.87
CA GLY A 48 -7.17 -0.85 -11.24
C GLY A 48 -6.28 -0.76 -10.01
N ARG A 49 -5.93 -1.90 -9.38
CA ARG A 49 -5.13 -1.92 -8.15
C ARG A 49 -3.64 -2.08 -8.38
N TRP A 50 -2.88 -1.56 -7.43
CA TRP A 50 -1.43 -1.57 -7.43
C TRP A 50 -0.90 -2.01 -6.07
N ALA A 51 0.11 -2.88 -6.09
CA ALA A 51 0.87 -3.27 -4.92
C ALA A 51 2.13 -2.42 -4.81
N ILE A 52 2.21 -1.62 -3.75
CA ILE A 52 3.36 -0.81 -3.39
C ILE A 52 4.28 -1.64 -2.49
N THR A 53 5.54 -1.78 -2.89
CA THR A 53 6.55 -2.53 -2.15
C THR A 53 7.22 -1.63 -1.12
N SER A 54 7.12 -1.99 0.15
CA SER A 54 7.68 -1.21 1.26
C SER A 54 8.25 -2.10 2.37
N ARG A 55 8.72 -1.48 3.45
CA ARG A 55 9.16 -2.12 4.68
C ARG A 55 8.47 -1.51 5.87
N HIS A 56 8.11 -2.34 6.84
CA HIS A 56 7.62 -1.90 8.14
C HIS A 56 8.22 -2.78 9.23
N ARG A 57 8.80 -2.15 10.26
CA ARG A 57 9.53 -2.82 11.36
C ARG A 57 10.54 -3.87 10.87
N GLY A 58 11.32 -3.50 9.85
CA GLY A 58 12.36 -4.36 9.26
C GLY A 58 11.86 -5.55 8.44
N ARG A 59 10.55 -5.70 8.23
CA ARG A 59 9.96 -6.77 7.41
C ARG A 59 9.50 -6.20 6.06
N PRO A 60 9.51 -6.97 4.97
CA PRO A 60 8.91 -6.55 3.71
C PRO A 60 7.38 -6.56 3.81
N TRP A 61 6.75 -5.54 3.23
CA TRP A 61 5.31 -5.34 3.21
C TRP A 61 4.84 -4.92 1.83
N GLU A 62 3.56 -5.17 1.58
CA GLU A 62 2.84 -4.63 0.44
C GLU A 62 1.65 -3.83 0.91
N VAL A 63 1.49 -2.64 0.33
CA VAL A 63 0.31 -1.80 0.46
C VAL A 63 -0.44 -1.87 -0.86
N ILE A 64 -1.69 -2.30 -0.83
CA ILE A 64 -2.55 -2.32 -2.00
C ILE A 64 -3.30 -0.99 -2.05
N VAL A 65 -3.14 -0.28 -3.16
CA VAL A 65 -3.76 1.00 -3.43
C VAL A 65 -4.54 0.96 -4.74
N GLU A 66 -5.55 1.80 -4.84
CA GLU A 66 -6.38 2.00 -6.02
C GLU A 66 -6.47 3.51 -6.29
N PRO A 67 -5.92 4.00 -7.41
CA PRO A 67 -6.10 5.40 -7.79
C PRO A 67 -7.54 5.64 -8.22
N ASP A 68 -8.24 6.55 -7.53
CA ASP A 68 -9.56 7.04 -7.94
C ASP A 68 -9.38 8.33 -8.72
N GLU A 69 -9.59 8.29 -10.04
CA GLU A 69 -9.45 9.48 -10.90
C GLU A 69 -10.57 10.50 -10.72
N ALA A 70 -11.76 10.06 -10.29
CA ALA A 70 -12.91 10.94 -10.11
C ALA A 70 -12.73 11.82 -8.87
N GLU A 71 -12.31 11.21 -7.76
CA GLU A 71 -12.05 11.90 -6.50
C GLU A 71 -10.60 12.43 -6.39
N ARG A 72 -9.74 12.04 -7.33
CA ARG A 72 -8.29 12.35 -7.36
C ARG A 72 -7.61 11.97 -6.04
N ALA A 73 -7.94 10.77 -5.57
CA ALA A 73 -7.47 10.20 -4.31
C ALA A 73 -6.74 8.88 -4.55
N LEU A 74 -5.77 8.57 -3.70
CA LEU A 74 -5.11 7.28 -3.65
C LEU A 74 -5.74 6.45 -2.53
N VAL A 75 -6.67 5.60 -2.90
CA VAL A 75 -7.47 4.80 -1.97
C VAL A 75 -6.63 3.63 -1.47
N VAL A 76 -6.43 3.55 -0.16
CA VAL A 76 -5.72 2.44 0.47
C VAL A 76 -6.70 1.32 0.77
N ILE A 77 -6.55 0.21 0.04
CA ILE A 77 -7.41 -0.96 0.16
C ILE A 77 -6.96 -1.83 1.34
N THR A 78 -5.66 -2.16 1.43
CA THR A 78 -5.13 -3.01 2.52
C THR A 78 -3.60 -2.89 2.61
N ALA A 79 -2.99 -3.32 3.72
CA ALA A 79 -1.54 -3.48 3.83
C ALA A 79 -1.17 -4.75 4.61
N TYR A 80 -0.24 -5.57 4.10
CA TYR A 80 0.14 -6.84 4.71
C TYR A 80 1.65 -7.14 4.63
N PRO A 81 2.18 -7.91 5.60
CA PRO A 81 3.56 -8.38 5.53
C PRO A 81 3.70 -9.46 4.44
N VAL A 82 4.75 -9.36 3.63
CA VAL A 82 5.08 -10.37 2.64
C VAL A 82 5.95 -11.44 3.30
N VAL A 83 5.48 -12.68 3.32
CA VAL A 83 6.36 -13.80 3.65
C VAL A 83 7.14 -14.13 2.39
N ARG A 84 8.46 -13.87 2.38
CA ARG A 84 9.31 -14.30 1.27
C ARG A 84 9.21 -15.83 1.16
N ARG A 85 8.47 -16.33 0.17
CA ARG A 85 8.65 -17.73 -0.26
C ARG A 85 10.01 -17.79 -0.94
N LYS A 86 10.96 -18.56 -0.39
CA LYS A 86 12.11 -19.00 -1.18
C LYS A 86 11.53 -19.70 -2.41
N ARG A 87 11.85 -19.23 -3.61
CA ARG A 87 11.74 -20.08 -4.79
C ARG A 87 12.64 -21.31 -4.54
N PRO A 88 12.16 -22.54 -4.81
CA PRO A 88 13.02 -23.72 -4.77
C PRO A 88 14.20 -23.59 -5.73
#